data_AF-A0A1I7NJR5-F1
#
_entry.id   AF-A0A1I7NJR5-F1
#
_cell.length_a   1.000
_cell.length_b   1.000
_cell.length_c   1.000
_cell.angle_alpha   90.00
_cell.angle_beta   90.00
_cell.angle_gamma   90.00
#
_symmetry.space_group_name_H-M   'P 1'
#
loop_
_entity.id
_entity.type
_entity.pdbx_description
1 polymer ?
#
loop_
_entity_poly.entity_id
_entity_poly.type
_entity_poly.pdbx_seq_one_letter_code
_entity_poly.pdbx_strand_id
1 'polypeptide(L)'
;MTVTDFLLPVFVQVGLTFVVLIMMAVTRTRCLSSGEVRSGDIALGEPGWPKKVTQYANAFRNQFELPVLFYAVVAFILITKTGDVLLLTLAWLFVIMRIVHAYIHVTYNNVSHRGGIYGLGAAALIAMWIVFAIKILTGT
;
A
#
# COMPACT_ATOMS: atom_id res chain seq x y z
N MET A 1 -22.30 -10.69 6.36
CA MET A 1 -21.40 -10.07 5.38
C MET A 1 -20.91 -11.13 4.42
N THR A 2 -20.69 -10.78 3.16
CA THR A 2 -20.22 -11.73 2.15
C THR A 2 -18.70 -11.72 2.04
N VAL A 3 -18.12 -12.83 1.55
CA VAL A 3 -16.69 -12.90 1.23
C VAL A 3 -16.30 -11.79 0.25
N THR A 4 -17.18 -11.50 -0.70
CA THR A 4 -17.01 -10.45 -1.71
C THR A 4 -16.74 -9.09 -1.07
N ASP A 5 -17.44 -8.74 0.01
CA ASP A 5 -17.34 -7.43 0.67
C ASP A 5 -15.90 -7.13 1.11
N PHE A 6 -15.21 -8.14 1.68
CA PHE A 6 -13.83 -8.01 2.14
C PHE A 6 -12.79 -8.14 1.02
N LEU A 7 -13.12 -8.83 -0.08
CA LEU A 7 -12.24 -8.93 -1.24
C LEU A 7 -12.18 -7.63 -2.04
N LEU A 8 -13.23 -6.80 -2.02
CA LEU A 8 -13.23 -5.51 -2.74
C LEU A 8 -12.10 -4.57 -2.28
N PRO A 9 -11.92 -4.25 -0.99
CA PRO A 9 -10.74 -3.52 -0.50
C PRO A 9 -9.41 -4.15 -0.93
N VAL A 10 -9.31 -5.49 -0.91
CA VAL A 10 -8.10 -6.22 -1.31
C VAL A 10 -7.80 -5.98 -2.79
N PHE A 11 -8.79 -6.11 -3.68
CA PHE A 11 -8.61 -5.85 -5.10
C PHE A 11 -8.21 -4.40 -5.39
N VAL A 12 -8.78 -3.44 -4.67
CA VAL A 12 -8.40 -2.02 -4.81
C VAL A 12 -6.95 -1.80 -4.39
N GLN A 13 -6.51 -2.39 -3.27
CA GLN A 13 -5.14 -2.27 -2.79
C GLN A 13 -4.14 -2.96 -3.75
N VAL A 14 -4.49 -4.13 -4.28
CA VAL A 14 -3.69 -4.83 -5.31
C VAL A 14 -3.62 -4.00 -6.60
N GLY A 15 -4.74 -3.44 -7.04
CA GLY A 15 -4.81 -2.55 -8.19
C GLY A 15 -3.91 -1.33 -8.02
N LEU A 16 -3.92 -0.70 -6.84
CA LEU A 16 -3.02 0.40 -6.51
C LEU A 16 -1.54 -0.01 -6.63
N THR A 17 -1.17 -1.19 -6.13
CA THR A 17 0.19 -1.73 -6.26
C THR A 17 0.60 -1.87 -7.72
N PHE A 18 -0.26 -2.40 -8.59
CA PHE A 18 0.02 -2.52 -10.01
C PHE A 18 0.14 -1.17 -10.72
N VAL A 19 -0.73 -0.20 -10.38
CA VAL A 19 -0.65 1.16 -10.92
C VAL A 19 0.70 1.80 -10.57
N VAL A 20 1.15 1.69 -9.32
CA VAL A 20 2.45 2.23 -8.88
C VAL A 20 3.62 1.47 -9.51
N LEU A 21 3.53 0.15 -9.67
CA LEU A 21 4.51 -0.66 -10.39
C LEU A 21 4.69 -0.16 -11.84
N ILE A 22 3.59 0.02 -12.56
CA ILE A 22 3.60 0.48 -13.96
C ILE A 22 4.21 1.88 -14.05
N MET A 23 3.83 2.80 -13.16
CA MET A 23 4.44 4.14 -13.13
C MET A 23 5.95 4.10 -12.90
N MET A 24 6.42 3.27 -11.96
CA MET A 24 7.85 3.08 -11.72
C MET A 24 8.56 2.48 -12.95
N ALA A 25 7.99 1.44 -13.55
CA ALA A 25 8.55 0.78 -14.73
C ALA A 25 8.68 1.75 -15.89
N VAL A 26 7.61 2.48 -16.24
CA VAL A 26 7.60 3.48 -17.31
C VAL A 26 8.65 4.56 -17.07
N THR A 27 8.77 5.08 -15.84
CA THR A 27 9.72 6.15 -15.53
C THR A 27 11.17 5.64 -15.64
N ARG A 28 11.46 4.41 -15.19
CA ARG A 28 12.78 3.77 -15.34
C ARG A 28 13.14 3.54 -16.80
N THR A 29 12.21 2.98 -17.59
CA THR A 29 12.43 2.73 -19.02
C THR A 29 12.70 4.02 -19.77
N ARG A 30 11.94 5.09 -19.49
CA ARG A 30 12.19 6.41 -20.11
C ARG A 30 13.58 6.95 -19.80
N CYS A 31 14.01 6.89 -18.54
CA CYS A 31 15.32 7.35 -18.09
C CYS A 31 16.48 6.57 -18.72
N LEU A 32 16.32 5.25 -18.91
CA LEU A 32 17.30 4.42 -19.62
C LEU A 32 17.31 4.74 -21.12
N SER A 33 16.14 4.90 -21.73
CA SER A 33 16.03 5.18 -23.17
C SER A 33 16.51 6.58 -23.56
N SER A 34 16.45 7.55 -22.65
CA SER A 34 16.98 8.89 -22.86
C SER A 34 18.51 8.98 -22.70
N GLY A 35 19.14 7.91 -22.20
CA GLY A 35 20.58 7.90 -21.90
C GLY A 35 20.95 8.72 -20.65
N GLU A 36 19.98 9.16 -19.86
CA GLU A 36 20.22 9.89 -18.59
C GLU A 36 20.90 9.00 -17.56
N VAL A 37 20.65 7.68 -17.61
CA VAL A 37 21.32 6.66 -16.80
C VAL A 37 21.73 5.49 -17.70
N ARG A 38 22.94 4.95 -17.52
CA ARG A 38 23.37 3.73 -18.19
C ARG A 38 23.06 2.53 -17.31
N SER A 39 22.69 1.41 -17.93
CA SER A 39 22.37 0.16 -17.20
C SER A 39 23.52 -0.33 -16.33
N GLY A 40 24.77 -0.09 -16.73
CA GLY A 40 25.95 -0.44 -15.94
C GLY A 40 26.08 0.34 -14.63
N ASP A 41 25.54 1.56 -14.55
CA ASP A 41 25.67 2.44 -13.39
C ASP A 41 24.65 2.12 -12.28
N ILE A 42 23.77 1.14 -12.51
CA ILE A 42 22.66 0.76 -11.61
C ILE A 42 22.47 -0.76 -11.51
N ALA A 43 23.35 -1.56 -12.13
CA ALA A 43 23.17 -2.99 -12.30
C ALA A 43 23.13 -3.76 -10.98
N LEU A 44 23.80 -3.25 -9.94
CA LEU A 44 23.88 -3.86 -8.61
C LEU A 44 23.06 -3.10 -7.56
N GLY A 45 22.24 -2.13 -7.98
CA GLY A 45 21.41 -1.32 -7.08
C GLY A 45 22.10 -0.05 -6.57
N GLU A 46 23.10 0.44 -7.29
CA GLU A 46 23.77 1.69 -7.02
C GLU A 46 22.78 2.88 -7.06
N PRO A 47 23.03 3.95 -6.28
CA PRO A 47 22.16 5.13 -6.22
C PRO A 47 22.31 6.05 -7.46
N GLY A 48 22.27 5.48 -8.67
CA GLY A 48 22.40 6.19 -9.94
C GLY A 48 21.11 6.79 -10.49
N TRP A 49 19.96 6.50 -9.87
CA TRP A 49 18.66 6.95 -10.37
C TRP A 49 18.35 8.42 -10.05
N PRO A 50 17.79 9.19 -11.01
CA PRO A 50 17.30 10.54 -10.75
C PRO A 50 16.24 10.57 -9.65
N LYS A 51 16.14 11.70 -8.95
CA LYS A 51 15.24 11.88 -7.79
C LYS A 51 13.80 11.44 -8.07
N LYS A 52 13.26 11.78 -9.25
CA LYS A 52 11.89 11.44 -9.63
C LYS A 52 11.70 9.93 -9.83
N VAL A 53 12.68 9.24 -10.42
CA VAL A 53 12.65 7.77 -10.58
C VAL A 53 12.73 7.08 -9.22
N THR A 54 13.62 7.56 -8.35
CA THR A 54 13.76 7.09 -6.97
C THR A 54 12.48 7.31 -6.15
N GLN A 55 11.78 8.43 -6.36
CA GLN A 55 10.47 8.71 -5.74
C GLN A 55 9.42 7.64 -6.12
N TYR A 56 9.31 7.25 -7.39
CA TYR A 56 8.39 6.17 -7.79
C TYR A 56 8.80 4.81 -7.23
N ALA A 57 10.10 4.51 -7.18
CA ALA A 57 10.60 3.27 -6.58
C ALA A 57 10.28 3.18 -5.08
N ASN A 58 10.45 4.28 -4.35
CA ASN A 58 10.08 4.36 -2.94
C ASN A 58 8.56 4.25 -2.73
N ALA A 59 7.76 4.87 -3.60
CA ALA A 59 6.31 4.75 -3.57
C ALA A 59 5.85 3.29 -3.79
N PHE A 60 6.52 2.57 -4.70
CA PHE A 60 6.25 1.15 -4.95
C PHE A 60 6.62 0.28 -3.74
N ARG A 61 7.83 0.46 -3.18
CA ARG A 61 8.26 -0.28 -1.99
C ARG A 61 7.29 -0.11 -0.82
N ASN A 62 6.78 1.10 -0.61
CA ASN A 62 5.82 1.38 0.46
C ASN A 62 4.49 0.62 0.30
N GLN A 63 4.13 0.12 -0.90
CA GLN A 63 2.95 -0.74 -1.08
C GLN A 63 3.13 -2.15 -0.50
N PHE A 64 4.33 -2.51 -0.03
CA PHE A 64 4.62 -3.81 0.60
C PHE A 64 5.00 -3.70 2.08
N GLU A 65 4.85 -2.52 2.69
CA GLU A 65 5.03 -2.35 4.13
C GLU A 65 3.73 -2.74 4.85
N LEU A 66 2.92 -1.76 5.28
CA LEU A 66 1.63 -2.01 5.96
C LEU A 66 0.64 -2.89 5.17
N PRO A 67 0.54 -2.81 3.82
CA PRO A 67 -0.43 -3.62 3.10
C PRO A 67 -0.25 -5.13 3.28
N VAL A 68 0.95 -5.61 3.60
CA VAL A 68 1.17 -7.04 3.91
C VAL A 68 0.39 -7.47 5.15
N LEU A 69 0.42 -6.65 6.20
CA LEU A 69 -0.36 -6.90 7.42
C LEU A 69 -1.86 -6.75 7.18
N PHE A 70 -2.27 -5.87 6.26
CA PHE A 70 -3.67 -5.75 5.82
C PHE A 70 -4.16 -7.02 5.13
N TYR A 71 -3.42 -7.54 4.15
CA TYR A 71 -3.80 -8.78 3.48
C TYR A 71 -3.88 -9.95 4.46
N ALA A 72 -2.96 -10.02 5.43
CA ALA A 72 -2.96 -11.05 6.46
C ALA A 72 -4.22 -10.99 7.34
N VAL A 73 -4.59 -9.82 7.87
CA VAL A 73 -5.78 -9.70 8.72
C VAL A 73 -7.06 -9.98 7.93
N VAL A 74 -7.17 -9.53 6.67
CA VAL A 74 -8.34 -9.85 5.83
C VAL A 74 -8.43 -11.35 5.58
N ALA A 75 -7.32 -12.02 5.27
CA ALA A 75 -7.30 -13.46 5.09
C ALA A 75 -7.76 -14.20 6.35
N PHE A 76 -7.27 -13.79 7.53
CA PHE A 76 -7.71 -14.38 8.80
C PHE A 76 -9.18 -14.10 9.12
N ILE A 77 -9.69 -12.91 8.85
CA ILE A 77 -11.11 -12.57 8.98
C ILE A 77 -11.97 -13.50 8.11
N LEU A 78 -11.56 -13.76 6.86
CA LEU A 78 -12.27 -14.64 5.94
C LEU A 78 -12.25 -16.11 6.40
N ILE A 79 -11.09 -16.60 6.85
CA ILE A 79 -10.93 -17.99 7.33
C ILE A 79 -11.74 -18.24 8.60
N THR A 80 -11.68 -17.30 9.56
CA THR A 80 -12.37 -17.40 10.85
C THR A 80 -13.84 -16.99 10.79
N LYS A 81 -14.28 -16.44 9.66
CA LYS A 81 -15.65 -15.92 9.44
C LYS A 81 -16.07 -14.86 10.47
N THR A 82 -15.12 -14.08 10.98
CA THR A 82 -15.32 -13.04 12.01
C THR A 82 -15.67 -11.66 11.43
N GLY A 83 -15.88 -11.58 10.11
CA GLY A 83 -16.10 -10.31 9.40
C GLY A 83 -17.42 -9.64 9.78
N ASP A 84 -17.32 -8.38 10.22
CA ASP A 84 -18.45 -7.51 10.53
C ASP A 84 -18.28 -6.10 9.93
N VAL A 85 -19.32 -5.27 10.06
CA VAL A 85 -19.39 -3.96 9.42
C VAL A 85 -18.26 -3.04 9.91
N LEU A 86 -17.85 -3.18 11.17
CA LEU A 86 -16.74 -2.42 11.73
C LEU A 86 -15.42 -2.78 11.04
N LEU A 87 -15.09 -4.07 10.94
CA LEU A 87 -13.88 -4.54 10.27
C LEU A 87 -13.85 -4.18 8.77
N LEU A 88 -15.01 -4.25 8.08
CA LEU A 88 -15.10 -3.81 6.69
C LEU A 88 -14.86 -2.30 6.55
N THR A 89 -15.43 -1.50 7.46
CA THR A 89 -15.26 -0.04 7.46
C THR A 89 -13.78 0.33 7.67
N LEU A 90 -13.10 -0.33 8.61
CA LEU A 90 -11.67 -0.16 8.84
C LEU A 90 -10.83 -0.58 7.63
N ALA A 91 -11.21 -1.67 6.94
CA ALA A 91 -10.55 -2.11 5.72
C ALA A 91 -10.64 -1.06 4.61
N TRP A 92 -11.82 -0.50 4.36
CA TRP A 92 -11.99 0.58 3.38
C TRP A 92 -11.26 1.86 3.79
N LEU A 93 -11.32 2.24 5.06
CA LEU A 93 -10.58 3.40 5.57
C LEU A 93 -9.08 3.24 5.31
N PHE A 94 -8.52 2.06 5.61
CA PHE A 94 -7.13 1.75 5.31
C PHE A 94 -6.82 1.96 3.82
N VAL A 95 -7.57 1.33 2.93
CA VAL A 95 -7.33 1.39 1.48
C VAL A 95 -7.48 2.82 0.92
N ILE A 96 -8.45 3.59 1.40
CA ILE A 96 -8.59 5.01 1.01
C ILE A 96 -7.34 5.80 1.42
N MET A 97 -6.85 5.62 2.65
CA MET A 97 -5.61 6.26 3.11
C MET A 97 -4.42 5.82 2.25
N ARG A 98 -4.37 4.57 1.79
CA ARG A 98 -3.33 4.09 0.87
C ARG A 98 -3.35 4.80 -0.47
N ILE A 99 -4.53 5.00 -1.06
CA ILE A 99 -4.70 5.73 -2.32
C ILE A 99 -4.22 7.18 -2.16
N VAL A 100 -4.70 7.86 -1.12
CA VAL A 100 -4.32 9.27 -0.85
C VAL A 100 -2.81 9.37 -0.60
N HIS A 101 -2.25 8.49 0.22
CA HIS A 101 -0.81 8.45 0.49
C HIS A 101 0.01 8.25 -0.79
N ALA A 102 -0.36 7.28 -1.62
CA ALA A 102 0.31 7.01 -2.89
C ALA A 102 0.22 8.22 -3.82
N TYR A 103 -0.95 8.83 -3.95
CA TYR A 103 -1.16 10.04 -4.76
C TYR A 103 -0.23 11.18 -4.33
N ILE A 104 -0.17 11.49 -3.03
CA ILE A 104 0.75 12.52 -2.50
C ILE A 104 2.20 12.14 -2.81
N HIS A 105 2.56 10.88 -2.61
CA HIS A 105 3.93 10.40 -2.83
C HIS A 105 4.36 10.57 -4.28
N VAL A 106 3.51 10.24 -5.27
CA VAL A 106 3.91 10.29 -6.70
C VAL A 106 3.76 11.68 -7.34
N THR A 107 2.96 12.57 -6.75
CA THR A 107 2.74 13.94 -7.26
C THR A 107 3.71 14.94 -6.66
N TYR A 108 3.30 15.68 -5.62
CA TYR A 108 4.03 16.81 -5.03
C TYR A 108 4.90 16.43 -3.83
N ASN A 109 4.76 15.21 -3.32
CA ASN A 109 5.67 14.59 -2.35
C ASN A 109 5.99 15.46 -1.11
N ASN A 110 4.97 16.05 -0.48
CA ASN A 110 5.14 16.73 0.80
C ASN A 110 5.24 15.70 1.93
N VAL A 111 6.36 15.70 2.66
CA VAL A 111 6.67 14.72 3.70
C VAL A 111 5.67 14.77 4.86
N SER A 112 5.25 15.96 5.30
CA SER A 112 4.31 16.12 6.42
C SER A 112 2.92 15.60 6.06
N HIS A 113 2.41 15.95 4.87
CA HIS A 113 1.09 15.46 4.41
C HIS A 113 1.12 13.93 4.24
N ARG A 114 2.18 13.42 3.62
CA ARG A 114 2.36 11.98 3.44
C ARG A 114 2.45 11.25 4.78
N GLY A 115 3.24 11.76 5.72
CA GLY A 115 3.39 11.18 7.06
C GLY A 115 2.08 11.14 7.84
N GLY A 116 1.29 12.21 7.78
CA GLY A 116 -0.03 12.26 8.41
C GLY A 116 -0.99 11.20 7.86
N ILE A 117 -1.11 11.09 6.54
CA ILE A 117 -1.98 10.09 5.91
C ILE A 117 -1.48 8.66 6.16
N TYR A 118 -0.16 8.44 6.15
CA TYR A 118 0.42 7.16 6.55
C TYR A 118 0.04 6.78 7.98
N GLY A 119 0.15 7.73 8.91
CA GLY A 119 -0.24 7.53 10.32
C GLY A 119 -1.71 7.19 10.50
N LEU A 120 -2.61 7.86 9.79
CA LEU A 120 -4.04 7.55 9.80
C LEU A 120 -4.33 6.15 9.26
N GLY A 121 -3.70 5.77 8.15
CA GLY A 121 -3.80 4.41 7.62
C GLY A 121 -3.26 3.36 8.59
N ALA A 122 -2.11 3.61 9.21
CA ALA A 122 -1.53 2.74 10.22
C ALA A 122 -2.47 2.57 11.43
N ALA A 123 -3.07 3.66 11.92
CA ALA A 123 -4.03 3.62 13.02
C ALA A 123 -5.27 2.78 12.68
N ALA A 124 -5.81 2.93 11.46
CA ALA A 124 -6.94 2.10 11.00
C ALA A 124 -6.57 0.61 10.97
N LEU A 125 -5.37 0.27 10.48
CA LEU A 125 -4.88 -1.11 10.44
C LEU A 125 -4.63 -1.68 11.84
N ILE A 126 -4.05 -0.89 12.75
CA ILE A 126 -3.86 -1.28 14.16
C ILE A 126 -5.22 -1.56 14.82
N ALA A 127 -6.19 -0.66 14.64
CA ALA A 127 -7.55 -0.85 15.16
C ALA A 127 -8.18 -2.14 14.61
N MET A 128 -7.99 -2.42 13.32
CA MET A 128 -8.51 -3.63 12.67
C MET A 128 -7.92 -4.91 13.30
N TRP A 129 -6.61 -4.93 13.58
CA TRP A 129 -5.95 -6.05 14.29
C TRP A 129 -6.42 -6.19 15.74
N ILE A 130 -6.60 -5.08 16.47
CA ILE A 130 -7.10 -5.09 17.85
C ILE A 130 -8.52 -5.65 17.90
N VAL A 131 -9.43 -5.15 17.04
CA VAL A 131 -10.82 -5.62 16.97
C VAL A 131 -10.86 -7.10 16.60
N PHE A 132 -10.06 -7.52 15.61
CA PHE A 132 -9.94 -8.92 15.25
C PHE A 132 -9.43 -9.80 16.41
N ALA A 133 -8.39 -9.36 17.13
CA ALA A 133 -7.87 -10.09 18.28
C ALA A 133 -8.91 -10.24 19.41
N ILE A 134 -9.65 -9.16 19.72
CA ILE A 134 -10.72 -9.19 20.72
C ILE A 134 -11.79 -10.21 20.33
N LYS A 135 -12.24 -10.21 19.07
CA LYS A 135 -13.21 -11.18 18.55
C LYS A 135 -12.76 -12.62 18.74
N ILE A 136 -11.52 -12.92 18.34
CA ILE A 136 -10.94 -14.26 18.50
C ILE A 136 -10.83 -14.68 19.97
N LEU A 137 -10.38 -13.79 20.85
CA LEU A 137 -10.18 -14.10 22.27
C LEU A 137 -11.49 -14.22 23.06
N THR A 138 -12.54 -13.51 22.63
CA THR A 138 -13.85 -13.53 23.29
C THR A 138 -14.85 -14.50 22.66
N GLY A 139 -14.51 -15.07 21.49
CA GLY A 139 -15.41 -15.94 20.74
C GLY A 139 -16.62 -15.20 20.14
N THR A 140 -16.46 -13.90 19.88
CA THR A 140 -17.49 -13.02 19.27
C THR A 140 -17.19 -12.69 17.82
#